data_AF-A0A1G6M0Z2-F1
#
_entry.id   AF-A0A1G6M0Z2-F1
#
_cell.length_a   1.000
_cell.length_b   1.000
_cell.length_c   1.000
_cell.angle_alpha   90.00
_cell.angle_beta   90.00
_cell.angle_gamma   90.00
#
_symmetry.space_group_name_H-M   'P 1'
#
loop_
_entity.id
_entity.type
_entity.pdbx_description
1 polymer ?
#
loop_
_entity_poly.entity_id
_entity_poly.type
_entity_poly.pdbx_seq_one_letter_code
_entity_poly.pdbx_strand_id
1 'polypeptide(L)'
;MYEQAGAFLNLDQAARAQSDWFRCFRDDKDFRSFFKKKKLLAKGTSLQVTVISQIARAIVDCIEEGEPDLAPTGSEVSDIMKSATDLATKLTAARPSWLTPDARTRSFQEPLRKLQTMPSVVPVRTAGRPPMTQRRTLIIRLAHAICEACDEIPIRVITAVVARAWEETLERQVYEVLTATERVSIRALVEAKRRNEADSENTAHLAMSRASIPRNRTSPVPDTRTDAQRLAQALDIVGGCADGTAAIVLHDALSTAAAELGLEPDSAEQ
;
A
#
# COMPACT_ATOMS: atom_id res chain seq x y z
N MET A 1 -9.37 -22.35 -13.46
CA MET A 1 -9.58 -21.23 -12.52
C MET A 1 -9.02 -19.92 -13.09
N TYR A 2 -7.72 -19.86 -13.43
CA TYR A 2 -7.07 -18.67 -14.00
C TYR A 2 -7.79 -18.10 -15.24
N GLU A 3 -7.95 -18.89 -16.30
CA GLU A 3 -8.58 -18.45 -17.56
C GLU A 3 -10.02 -17.95 -17.35
N GLN A 4 -10.77 -18.61 -16.46
CA GLN A 4 -12.13 -18.22 -16.12
C GLN A 4 -12.17 -16.89 -15.33
N ALA A 5 -11.22 -16.67 -14.43
CA ALA A 5 -11.07 -15.41 -13.71
C ALA A 5 -10.67 -14.27 -14.66
N GLY A 6 -9.71 -14.51 -15.57
CA GLY A 6 -9.32 -13.54 -16.60
C GLY A 6 -10.47 -13.20 -17.55
N ALA A 7 -11.17 -14.21 -18.06
CA ALA A 7 -12.35 -14.01 -18.91
C ALA A 7 -13.45 -13.22 -18.20
N PHE A 8 -13.70 -13.50 -16.91
CA PHE A 8 -14.65 -12.74 -16.10
C PHE A 8 -14.25 -11.28 -15.93
N LEU A 9 -12.97 -10.98 -15.74
CA LEU A 9 -12.47 -9.61 -15.60
C LEU A 9 -12.54 -8.83 -16.92
N ASN A 10 -12.51 -9.50 -18.07
CA ASN A 10 -12.68 -8.86 -19.38
C ASN A 10 -14.14 -8.48 -19.71
N LEU A 11 -15.11 -8.97 -18.94
CA LEU A 11 -16.52 -8.59 -19.09
C LEU A 11 -16.79 -7.21 -18.47
N ASP A 12 -17.78 -6.50 -19.01
CA ASP A 12 -18.33 -5.30 -18.40
C ASP A 12 -19.12 -5.63 -17.11
N GLN A 13 -19.44 -4.62 -16.31
CA GLN A 13 -20.06 -4.85 -14.99
C GLN A 13 -21.43 -5.54 -15.09
N ALA A 14 -22.20 -5.26 -16.14
CA ALA A 14 -23.52 -5.86 -16.37
C ALA A 14 -23.40 -7.34 -16.77
N ALA A 15 -22.50 -7.68 -17.69
CA ALA A 15 -22.25 -9.06 -18.10
C ALA A 15 -21.58 -9.88 -16.99
N ARG A 16 -20.73 -9.27 -16.15
CA ARG A 16 -20.19 -9.94 -14.95
C ARG A 16 -21.30 -10.47 -14.04
N ALA A 17 -22.33 -9.67 -13.77
CA ALA A 17 -23.46 -10.07 -12.94
C ALA A 17 -24.25 -11.25 -13.51
N GLN A 18 -24.17 -11.47 -14.82
CA GLN A 18 -24.85 -12.55 -15.52
C GLN A 18 -23.93 -13.74 -15.80
N SER A 19 -22.62 -13.63 -15.61
CA SER A 19 -21.66 -14.70 -15.91
C SER A 19 -21.87 -15.95 -15.05
N ASP A 20 -21.58 -17.13 -15.62
CA ASP A 20 -21.63 -18.40 -14.89
C ASP A 20 -20.61 -18.42 -13.74
N TRP A 21 -19.48 -17.74 -13.91
CA TRP A 21 -18.46 -17.56 -12.88
C TRP A 21 -19.03 -16.86 -11.64
N PHE A 22 -19.71 -15.73 -11.84
CA PHE A 22 -20.37 -15.01 -10.76
C PHE A 22 -21.46 -15.85 -10.09
N ARG A 23 -22.34 -16.50 -10.87
CA ARG A 23 -23.40 -17.35 -10.32
C ARG A 23 -22.83 -18.49 -9.49
N CYS A 24 -21.75 -19.12 -9.96
CA CYS A 24 -21.09 -20.21 -9.26
C CYS A 24 -20.56 -19.81 -7.88
N PHE A 25 -20.07 -18.57 -7.71
CA PHE A 25 -19.72 -18.06 -6.38
C PHE A 25 -20.94 -17.58 -5.60
N ARG A 26 -21.85 -16.85 -6.21
CA ARG A 26 -23.05 -16.33 -5.56
C ARG A 26 -23.90 -17.46 -4.95
N ASP A 27 -24.01 -18.59 -5.62
CA ASP A 27 -24.88 -19.70 -5.23
C ASP A 27 -24.18 -20.69 -4.26
N ASP A 28 -22.86 -20.57 -4.10
CA ASP A 28 -22.07 -21.30 -3.11
C ASP A 28 -22.57 -21.02 -1.68
N LYS A 29 -22.60 -22.05 -0.83
CA LYS A 29 -23.15 -21.96 0.53
C LYS A 29 -22.42 -20.93 1.39
N ASP A 30 -21.09 -20.89 1.32
CA ASP A 30 -20.27 -20.03 2.17
C ASP A 30 -20.36 -18.58 1.72
N PHE A 31 -20.41 -18.34 0.40
CA PHE A 31 -20.67 -17.02 -0.17
C PHE A 31 -22.08 -16.52 0.13
N ARG A 32 -23.12 -17.36 0.01
CA ARG A 32 -24.49 -16.97 0.38
C ARG A 32 -24.57 -16.57 1.85
N SER A 33 -23.93 -17.34 2.73
CA SER A 33 -23.87 -17.03 4.16
C SER A 33 -23.15 -15.69 4.42
N PHE A 34 -22.01 -15.49 3.78
CA PHE A 34 -21.23 -14.25 3.87
C PHE A 34 -22.02 -13.03 3.37
N PHE A 35 -22.62 -13.11 2.18
CA PHE A 35 -23.43 -12.01 1.64
C PHE A 35 -24.67 -11.75 2.49
N LYS A 36 -25.36 -12.77 2.99
CA LYS A 36 -26.52 -12.59 3.89
C LYS A 36 -26.14 -11.92 5.22
N LYS A 37 -24.97 -12.25 5.76
CA LYS A 37 -24.46 -11.64 7.01
C LYS A 37 -24.28 -10.12 6.86
N LYS A 38 -23.87 -9.65 5.66
CA LYS A 38 -23.73 -8.22 5.35
C LYS A 38 -24.98 -7.71 4.62
N LYS A 39 -25.89 -7.06 5.36
CA LYS A 39 -27.16 -6.49 4.81
C LYS A 39 -26.97 -5.66 3.53
N LEU A 40 -25.86 -4.94 3.40
CA LEU A 40 -25.53 -4.15 2.20
C LEU A 40 -25.22 -5.04 0.98
N LEU A 41 -24.39 -6.07 1.17
CA LEU A 41 -24.04 -7.03 0.11
C LEU A 41 -25.25 -7.90 -0.28
N ALA A 42 -26.12 -8.24 0.67
CA ALA A 42 -27.32 -9.02 0.41
C ALA A 42 -28.30 -8.35 -0.57
N LYS A 43 -28.32 -7.00 -0.62
CA LYS A 43 -29.27 -6.23 -1.41
C LYS A 43 -28.73 -5.74 -2.75
N GLY A 44 -27.40 -5.65 -2.91
CA GLY A 44 -26.76 -5.07 -4.10
C GLY A 44 -25.96 -6.08 -4.90
N THR A 45 -26.47 -6.47 -6.08
CA THR A 45 -25.73 -7.32 -7.04
C THR A 45 -24.42 -6.68 -7.47
N SER A 46 -24.39 -5.35 -7.64
CA SER A 46 -23.19 -4.60 -7.99
C SER A 46 -22.07 -4.78 -6.96
N LEU A 47 -22.39 -4.74 -5.66
CA LEU A 47 -21.42 -4.95 -4.59
C LEU A 47 -20.92 -6.40 -4.55
N GLN A 48 -21.82 -7.38 -4.75
CA GLN A 48 -21.41 -8.79 -4.86
C GLN A 48 -20.46 -9.01 -6.04
N VAL A 49 -20.75 -8.39 -7.19
CA VAL A 49 -19.89 -8.42 -8.39
C VAL A 49 -18.54 -7.78 -8.09
N THR A 50 -18.50 -6.67 -7.34
CA THR A 50 -17.23 -6.04 -6.92
C THR A 50 -16.38 -7.00 -6.08
N VAL A 51 -16.97 -7.65 -5.08
CA VAL A 51 -16.24 -8.62 -4.24
C VAL A 51 -15.70 -9.77 -5.07
N ILE A 52 -16.53 -10.36 -5.94
CA ILE A 52 -16.11 -11.46 -6.81
C ILE A 52 -15.07 -11.01 -7.85
N SER A 53 -15.13 -9.75 -8.30
CA SER A 53 -14.08 -9.15 -9.15
C SER A 53 -12.75 -9.02 -8.42
N GLN A 54 -12.76 -8.63 -7.14
CA GLN A 54 -11.53 -8.57 -6.34
C GLN A 54 -10.94 -9.98 -6.11
N ILE A 55 -11.80 -10.99 -5.92
CA ILE A 55 -11.36 -12.39 -5.86
C ILE A 55 -10.73 -12.82 -7.19
N ALA A 56 -11.36 -12.49 -8.32
CA ALA A 56 -10.84 -12.84 -9.64
C ALA A 56 -9.48 -12.16 -9.91
N ARG A 57 -9.31 -10.89 -9.54
CA ARG A 57 -8.01 -10.18 -9.64
C ARG A 57 -6.95 -10.87 -8.80
N ALA A 58 -7.23 -11.14 -7.53
CA ALA A 58 -6.29 -11.82 -6.65
C ALA A 58 -5.82 -13.19 -7.20
N ILE A 59 -6.69 -13.92 -7.93
CA ILE A 59 -6.33 -15.17 -8.61
C ILE A 59 -5.40 -14.91 -9.80
N VAL A 60 -5.71 -13.92 -10.64
CA VAL A 60 -4.87 -13.56 -11.81
C VAL A 60 -3.50 -13.06 -11.35
N ASP A 61 -3.47 -12.08 -10.44
CA ASP A 61 -2.22 -11.49 -9.94
C ASP A 61 -1.33 -12.55 -9.27
N CYS A 62 -1.92 -13.51 -8.56
CA CYS A 62 -1.17 -14.60 -7.92
C CYS A 62 -0.45 -15.51 -8.94
N ILE A 63 -0.98 -15.63 -10.15
CA ILE A 63 -0.48 -16.53 -11.19
C ILE A 63 0.46 -15.78 -12.14
N GLU A 64 0.16 -14.52 -12.46
CA GLU A 64 0.99 -13.68 -13.35
C GLU A 64 2.27 -13.17 -12.67
N GLU A 65 2.25 -12.83 -11.39
CA GLU A 65 3.44 -12.29 -10.68
C GLU A 65 4.49 -13.36 -10.31
N GLY A 66 4.26 -14.64 -10.64
CA GLY A 66 5.19 -15.73 -10.37
C GLY A 66 5.28 -16.16 -8.91
N GLU A 67 6.11 -17.17 -8.61
CA GLU A 67 6.34 -17.55 -7.21
C GLU A 67 7.07 -16.43 -6.46
N PRO A 68 6.62 -16.01 -5.26
CA PRO A 68 7.35 -15.03 -4.49
C PRO A 68 8.73 -15.57 -4.11
N ASP A 69 9.74 -14.70 -4.10
CA ASP A 69 11.08 -15.02 -3.60
C ASP A 69 10.97 -15.59 -2.18
N LEU A 70 11.25 -16.88 -2.05
CA LEU A 70 11.16 -17.57 -0.77
C LEU A 70 12.31 -17.14 0.12
N ALA A 71 12.01 -16.87 1.40
CA ALA A 71 13.05 -16.76 2.41
C ALA A 71 13.93 -18.03 2.40
N PRO A 72 15.26 -17.90 2.58
CA PRO A 72 16.17 -19.03 2.50
C PRO A 72 15.92 -20.02 3.64
N THR A 73 16.14 -21.30 3.36
CA THR A 73 16.15 -22.40 4.35
C THR A 73 17.40 -22.34 5.22
N GLY A 74 17.35 -23.05 6.35
CA GLY A 74 18.52 -23.20 7.22
C GLY A 74 19.71 -23.86 6.50
N SER A 75 19.45 -24.81 5.61
CA SER A 75 20.49 -25.43 4.77
C SER A 75 21.10 -24.43 3.79
N GLU A 76 20.29 -23.65 3.08
CA GLU A 76 20.79 -22.64 2.13
C GLU A 76 21.61 -21.55 2.84
N VAL A 77 21.15 -21.10 4.01
CA VAL A 77 21.91 -20.18 4.87
C VAL A 77 23.23 -20.80 5.33
N SER A 78 23.20 -22.05 5.79
CA SER A 78 24.38 -22.78 6.24
C SER A 78 25.39 -22.98 5.10
N ASP A 79 24.93 -23.25 3.88
CA ASP A 79 25.79 -23.40 2.70
C ASP A 79 26.50 -22.08 2.37
N ILE A 80 25.80 -20.95 2.43
CA ILE A 80 26.40 -19.62 2.25
C ILE A 80 27.47 -19.35 3.34
N MET A 81 27.18 -19.65 4.61
CA MET A 81 28.15 -19.51 5.70
C MET A 81 29.39 -20.37 5.46
N LYS A 82 29.21 -21.60 4.99
CA LYS A 82 30.29 -22.53 4.67
C LYS A 82 31.14 -22.03 3.51
N SER A 83 30.53 -21.55 2.44
CA SER A 83 31.24 -20.95 1.30
C SER A 83 32.01 -19.69 1.69
N ALA A 84 31.43 -18.82 2.53
CA ALA A 84 32.11 -17.63 3.04
C ALA A 84 33.29 -17.99 3.96
N THR A 85 33.15 -19.07 4.75
CA THR A 85 34.22 -19.58 5.61
C THR A 85 35.37 -20.17 4.77
N ASP A 86 35.04 -21.01 3.78
CA ASP A 86 36.01 -21.60 2.86
C ASP A 86 36.79 -20.52 2.09
N LEU A 87 36.09 -19.51 1.56
CA LEU A 87 36.72 -18.38 0.89
C LEU A 87 37.69 -17.62 1.80
N ALA A 88 37.28 -17.29 3.03
CA ALA A 88 38.16 -16.60 3.97
C ALA A 88 39.40 -17.44 4.34
N THR A 89 39.22 -18.75 4.47
CA THR A 89 40.32 -19.69 4.76
C THR A 89 41.31 -19.71 3.60
N LYS A 90 40.81 -19.80 2.35
CA LYS A 90 41.63 -19.73 1.13
C LYS A 90 42.38 -18.41 1.01
N LEU A 91 41.73 -17.28 1.31
CA LEU A 91 42.37 -15.97 1.29
C LEU A 91 43.46 -15.81 2.36
N THR A 92 43.27 -16.42 3.54
CA THR A 92 44.25 -16.40 4.61
C THR A 92 45.46 -17.27 4.29
N ALA A 93 45.25 -18.42 3.64
CA ALA A 93 46.31 -19.34 3.22
C ALA A 93 47.05 -18.88 1.95
N ALA A 94 46.42 -18.02 1.13
CA ALA A 94 47.02 -17.52 -0.10
C ALA A 94 48.23 -16.62 0.18
N ARG A 95 49.25 -16.72 -0.67
CA ARG A 95 50.39 -15.82 -0.60
C ARG A 95 49.92 -14.39 -0.86
N PRO A 96 50.35 -13.39 -0.06
CA PRO A 96 49.93 -12.00 -0.26
C PRO A 96 50.12 -11.55 -1.71
N SER A 97 51.26 -11.87 -2.32
CA SER A 97 51.60 -11.53 -3.71
C SER A 97 50.60 -12.00 -4.77
N TRP A 98 49.72 -12.96 -4.46
CA TRP A 98 48.70 -13.48 -5.38
C TRP A 98 47.34 -12.79 -5.22
N LEU A 99 47.17 -12.02 -4.14
CA LEU A 99 45.94 -11.32 -3.82
C LEU A 99 46.01 -9.88 -4.30
N THR A 100 44.90 -9.38 -4.84
CA THR A 100 44.72 -7.95 -5.07
C THR A 100 44.82 -7.19 -3.74
N PRO A 101 45.30 -5.93 -3.74
CA PRO A 101 45.34 -5.11 -2.53
C PRO A 101 43.96 -5.01 -1.85
N ASP A 102 42.90 -4.92 -2.66
CA ASP A 102 41.51 -4.80 -2.19
C ASP A 102 41.04 -6.00 -1.38
N ALA A 103 41.49 -7.21 -1.70
CA ALA A 103 41.15 -8.42 -0.95
C ALA A 103 41.67 -8.40 0.49
N ARG A 104 42.63 -7.51 0.80
CA ARG A 104 43.21 -7.34 2.15
C ARG A 104 42.62 -6.16 2.90
N THR A 105 41.78 -5.36 2.24
CA THR A 105 41.17 -4.18 2.86
C THR A 105 40.10 -4.61 3.86
N ARG A 106 39.92 -3.76 4.89
CA ARG A 106 38.84 -3.93 5.87
C ARG A 106 37.47 -3.93 5.21
N SER A 107 37.27 -3.11 4.17
CA SER A 107 36.06 -3.02 3.37
C SER A 107 35.65 -4.32 2.67
N PHE A 108 36.61 -5.20 2.35
CA PHE A 108 36.31 -6.53 1.81
C PHE A 108 36.17 -7.59 2.91
N GLN A 109 37.05 -7.55 3.91
CA GLN A 109 37.12 -8.55 4.97
C GLN A 109 35.91 -8.48 5.94
N GLU A 110 35.37 -7.29 6.21
CA GLU A 110 34.21 -7.14 7.11
C GLU A 110 32.91 -7.70 6.54
N PRO A 111 32.49 -7.39 5.29
CA PRO A 111 31.34 -8.06 4.68
C PRO A 111 31.50 -9.58 4.60
N LEU A 112 32.71 -10.07 4.32
CA LEU A 112 32.98 -11.52 4.30
C LEU A 112 32.77 -12.16 5.68
N ARG A 113 33.26 -11.53 6.76
CA ARG A 113 32.97 -11.98 8.14
C ARG A 113 31.49 -11.90 8.49
N LYS A 114 30.77 -10.90 7.99
CA LYS A 114 29.31 -10.82 8.18
C LYS A 114 28.60 -12.00 7.51
N LEU A 115 28.99 -12.37 6.29
CA LEU A 115 28.42 -13.54 5.60
C LEU A 115 28.69 -14.87 6.32
N GLN A 116 29.79 -14.97 7.07
CA GLN A 116 30.10 -16.16 7.88
C GLN A 116 29.19 -16.33 9.10
N THR A 117 28.57 -15.25 9.58
CA THR A 117 27.85 -15.24 10.86
C THR A 117 26.37 -14.90 10.72
N MET A 118 26.03 -14.02 9.79
CA MET A 118 24.67 -13.52 9.55
C MET A 118 24.47 -13.22 8.06
N PRO A 119 24.33 -14.26 7.20
CA PRO A 119 24.20 -14.09 5.75
C PRO A 119 22.78 -13.68 5.30
N SER A 120 21.76 -13.91 6.14
CA SER A 120 20.37 -13.59 5.79
C SER A 120 19.87 -12.37 6.56
N VAL A 121 19.28 -11.42 5.84
CA VAL A 121 18.54 -10.28 6.38
C VAL A 121 17.08 -10.59 6.68
N VAL A 122 16.60 -11.76 6.25
CA VAL A 122 15.22 -12.25 6.47
C VAL A 122 15.27 -13.51 7.36
N PRO A 123 14.31 -13.71 8.28
CA PRO A 123 14.23 -14.92 9.08
C PRO A 123 14.20 -16.18 8.22
N VAL A 124 14.96 -17.19 8.64
CA VAL A 124 15.14 -18.45 7.94
C VAL A 124 13.87 -19.30 8.01
N ARG A 125 13.50 -19.96 6.90
CA ARG A 125 12.38 -20.91 6.89
C ARG A 125 12.81 -22.31 7.33
N THR A 126 11.93 -22.99 8.06
CA THR A 126 12.14 -24.38 8.49
C THR A 126 12.18 -25.32 7.28
N ALA A 127 13.18 -26.20 7.23
CA ALA A 127 13.27 -27.24 6.20
C ALA A 127 12.23 -28.34 6.49
N GLY A 128 11.15 -28.38 5.72
CA GLY A 128 10.12 -29.41 5.81
C GLY A 128 8.90 -29.10 4.95
N ARG A 129 8.52 -30.07 4.10
CA ARG A 129 7.50 -30.04 3.02
C ARG A 129 7.67 -28.86 2.04
N PRO A 130 7.71 -29.07 0.70
CA PRO A 130 7.77 -27.95 -0.24
C PRO A 130 6.66 -26.96 0.13
N PRO A 131 6.99 -25.67 0.31
CA PRO A 131 5.99 -24.71 0.71
C PRO A 131 4.89 -24.77 -0.34
N MET A 132 3.65 -24.86 0.12
CA MET A 132 2.51 -24.60 -0.76
C MET A 132 2.46 -23.10 -1.03
N THR A 133 3.51 -22.57 -1.67
CA THR A 133 3.84 -21.17 -1.93
C THR A 133 2.68 -20.49 -2.60
N GLN A 134 2.26 -21.01 -3.75
CA GLN A 134 1.15 -20.47 -4.51
C GLN A 134 -0.15 -20.52 -3.72
N ARG A 135 -0.41 -21.60 -2.97
CA ARG A 135 -1.61 -21.72 -2.13
C ARG A 135 -1.60 -20.68 -1.00
N ARG A 136 -0.49 -20.54 -0.28
CA ARG A 136 -0.31 -19.58 0.82
C ARG A 136 -0.41 -18.15 0.30
N THR A 137 0.26 -17.86 -0.81
CA THR A 137 0.21 -16.56 -1.48
C THR A 137 -1.21 -16.23 -1.91
N LEU A 138 -1.92 -17.18 -2.54
CA LEU A 138 -3.30 -16.97 -2.92
C LEU A 138 -4.19 -16.70 -1.70
N ILE A 139 -4.01 -17.46 -0.60
CA ILE A 139 -4.75 -17.23 0.65
C ILE A 139 -4.54 -15.80 1.16
N ILE A 140 -3.29 -15.32 1.19
CA ILE A 140 -2.95 -13.98 1.67
C ILE A 140 -3.51 -12.90 0.73
N ARG A 141 -3.35 -13.06 -0.59
CA ARG A 141 -3.89 -12.12 -1.59
C ARG A 141 -5.41 -12.06 -1.55
N LEU A 142 -6.08 -13.20 -1.42
CA LEU A 142 -7.55 -13.25 -1.25
C LEU A 142 -7.99 -12.56 0.04
N ALA A 143 -7.28 -12.79 1.15
CA ALA A 143 -7.56 -12.11 2.41
C ALA A 143 -7.43 -10.59 2.26
N HIS A 144 -6.37 -10.12 1.60
CA HIS A 144 -6.17 -8.70 1.33
C HIS A 144 -7.28 -8.12 0.45
N ALA A 145 -7.56 -8.75 -0.70
CA ALA A 145 -8.54 -8.29 -1.68
C ALA A 145 -9.97 -8.23 -1.12
N ILE A 146 -10.37 -9.22 -0.31
CA ILE A 146 -11.70 -9.23 0.33
C ILE A 146 -11.75 -8.22 1.48
N CYS A 147 -10.67 -8.07 2.26
CA CYS A 147 -10.59 -7.07 3.32
C CYS A 147 -10.69 -5.65 2.75
N GLU A 148 -10.03 -5.40 1.61
CA GLU A 148 -10.11 -4.14 0.89
C GLU A 148 -11.56 -3.82 0.46
N ALA A 149 -12.29 -4.82 -0.04
CA ALA A 149 -13.67 -4.65 -0.50
C ALA A 149 -14.73 -4.56 0.63
N CYS A 150 -14.54 -5.28 1.74
CA CYS A 150 -15.61 -5.54 2.71
C CYS A 150 -15.23 -5.31 4.18
N ASP A 151 -13.98 -4.93 4.44
CA ASP A 151 -13.42 -4.73 5.78
C ASP A 151 -13.47 -5.98 6.67
N GLU A 152 -13.51 -7.16 6.06
CA GLU A 152 -13.55 -8.44 6.74
C GLU A 152 -12.67 -9.48 6.03
N ILE A 153 -12.18 -10.46 6.80
CA ILE A 153 -11.42 -11.60 6.29
C ILE A 153 -12.25 -12.87 6.51
N PRO A 154 -13.16 -13.22 5.58
CA PRO A 154 -14.04 -14.37 5.71
C PRO A 154 -13.30 -15.67 5.37
N ILE A 155 -12.82 -16.39 6.39
CA ILE A 155 -12.03 -17.62 6.23
C ILE A 155 -12.74 -18.66 5.36
N ARG A 156 -14.02 -18.93 5.59
CA ARG A 156 -14.79 -19.92 4.81
C ARG A 156 -14.90 -19.59 3.32
N VAL A 157 -15.08 -18.31 3.00
CA VAL A 157 -15.12 -17.84 1.61
C VAL A 157 -13.75 -18.04 0.96
N ILE A 158 -12.66 -17.69 1.67
CA ILE A 158 -11.29 -17.91 1.19
C ILE A 158 -11.04 -19.40 0.99
N THR A 159 -11.43 -20.25 1.94
CA THR A 159 -11.32 -21.72 1.81
C THR A 159 -12.09 -22.22 0.58
N ALA A 160 -13.34 -21.78 0.37
CA ALA A 160 -14.15 -22.19 -0.77
C ALA A 160 -13.53 -21.78 -2.11
N VAL A 161 -12.90 -20.60 -2.20
CA VAL A 161 -12.17 -20.18 -3.41
C VAL A 161 -10.94 -21.05 -3.60
N VAL A 162 -10.08 -21.19 -2.59
CA VAL A 162 -8.81 -21.93 -2.69
C VAL A 162 -9.06 -23.42 -2.97
N ALA A 163 -10.11 -24.00 -2.41
CA ALA A 163 -10.52 -25.39 -2.64
C ALA A 163 -10.83 -25.68 -4.12
N ARG A 164 -11.21 -24.68 -4.92
CA ARG A 164 -11.43 -24.86 -6.37
C ARG A 164 -10.13 -24.99 -7.18
N ALA A 165 -8.99 -24.58 -6.63
CA ALA A 165 -7.67 -24.80 -7.24
C ALA A 165 -6.93 -25.96 -6.56
N TRP A 166 -7.22 -26.21 -5.28
CA TRP A 166 -6.65 -27.27 -4.48
C TRP A 166 -7.72 -27.95 -3.62
N GLU A 167 -8.33 -29.00 -4.15
CA GLU A 167 -9.51 -29.67 -3.58
C GLU A 167 -9.35 -30.11 -2.11
N GLU A 168 -8.12 -30.46 -1.69
CA GLU A 168 -7.80 -30.88 -0.32
C GLU A 168 -7.66 -29.72 0.68
N THR A 169 -7.96 -28.48 0.29
CA THR A 169 -7.78 -27.32 1.17
C THR A 169 -8.85 -27.27 2.25
N LEU A 170 -8.43 -27.48 3.50
CA LEU A 170 -9.31 -27.42 4.68
C LEU A 170 -9.27 -26.05 5.36
N GLU A 171 -10.35 -25.69 6.06
CA GLU A 171 -10.45 -24.43 6.83
C GLU A 171 -9.28 -24.28 7.82
N ARG A 172 -8.87 -25.38 8.46
CA ARG A 172 -7.71 -25.41 9.38
C ARG A 172 -6.41 -24.93 8.71
N GLN A 173 -6.14 -25.33 7.47
CA GLN A 173 -4.94 -24.91 6.74
C GLN A 173 -4.97 -23.40 6.46
N VAL A 174 -6.17 -22.86 6.19
CA VAL A 174 -6.35 -21.41 6.01
C VAL A 174 -6.13 -20.66 7.32
N TYR A 175 -6.56 -21.20 8.47
CA TYR A 175 -6.24 -20.61 9.79
C TYR A 175 -4.75 -20.66 10.14
N GLU A 176 -4.04 -21.73 9.75
CA GLU A 176 -2.59 -21.84 9.95
C GLU A 176 -1.82 -20.79 9.14
N VAL A 177 -2.35 -20.40 7.97
CA VAL A 177 -1.79 -19.29 7.16
C VAL A 177 -2.22 -17.93 7.71
N LEU A 178 -3.53 -17.73 7.92
CA LEU A 178 -4.14 -16.47 8.38
C LEU A 178 -4.27 -16.46 9.91
N THR A 179 -3.12 -16.43 10.57
CA THR A 179 -3.05 -16.33 12.04
C THR A 179 -3.72 -15.03 12.53
N ALA A 180 -3.94 -14.92 13.84
CA ALA A 180 -4.48 -13.68 14.42
C ALA A 180 -3.59 -12.46 14.11
N THR A 181 -2.27 -12.64 14.19
CA THR A 181 -1.30 -11.58 13.87
C THR A 181 -1.33 -11.19 12.40
N GLU A 182 -1.42 -12.17 11.49
CA GLU A 182 -1.49 -11.91 10.05
C GLU A 182 -2.77 -11.18 9.65
N ARG A 183 -3.89 -11.52 10.27
CA ARG A 183 -5.16 -10.81 10.02
C ARG A 183 -5.12 -9.36 10.50
N VAL A 184 -4.41 -9.09 11.59
CA VAL A 184 -4.21 -7.73 12.09
C VAL A 184 -3.28 -6.94 11.16
N SER A 185 -2.17 -7.55 10.70
CA SER A 185 -1.26 -6.88 9.76
C SER A 185 -1.93 -6.57 8.43
N ILE A 186 -2.72 -7.49 7.88
CA ILE A 186 -3.49 -7.26 6.64
C ILE A 186 -4.47 -6.09 6.82
N ARG A 187 -5.22 -6.04 7.92
CA ARG A 187 -6.14 -4.92 8.18
C ARG A 187 -5.39 -3.59 8.30
N ALA A 188 -4.31 -3.56 9.06
CA ALA A 188 -3.51 -2.34 9.22
C ALA A 188 -2.95 -1.85 7.87
N LEU A 189 -2.53 -2.76 7.00
CA LEU A 189 -2.02 -2.43 5.67
C LEU A 189 -3.13 -1.88 4.76
N VAL A 190 -4.31 -2.53 4.75
CA VAL A 190 -5.47 -2.04 3.99
C VAL A 190 -5.93 -0.67 4.48
N GLU A 191 -5.96 -0.44 5.80
CA GLU A 191 -6.31 0.86 6.36
C GLU A 191 -5.28 1.93 6.01
N ALA A 192 -3.99 1.62 6.07
CA ALA A 192 -2.93 2.53 5.67
C ALA A 192 -3.05 2.91 4.19
N LYS A 193 -3.34 1.93 3.32
CA LYS A 193 -3.61 2.17 1.89
C LYS A 193 -4.81 3.10 1.70
N ARG A 194 -5.94 2.83 2.34
CA ARG A 194 -7.14 3.68 2.27
C ARG A 194 -6.87 5.12 2.74
N ARG A 195 -6.09 5.30 3.80
CA ARG A 195 -5.70 6.63 4.28
C ARG A 195 -4.85 7.36 3.25
N ASN A 196 -3.85 6.70 2.68
CA ASN A 196 -3.00 7.29 1.64
C ASN A 196 -3.80 7.68 0.38
N GLU A 197 -4.76 6.85 -0.02
CA GLU A 197 -5.67 7.17 -1.15
C GLU A 197 -6.54 8.39 -0.85
N ALA A 198 -7.16 8.44 0.33
CA ALA A 198 -7.98 9.58 0.75
C ALA A 198 -7.16 10.89 0.84
N ASP A 199 -5.94 10.82 1.37
CA ASP A 199 -5.05 11.98 1.46
C ASP A 199 -4.63 12.48 0.06
N SER A 200 -4.36 11.54 -0.85
CA SER A 200 -4.05 11.85 -2.25
C SER A 200 -5.24 12.50 -2.97
N GLU A 201 -6.43 11.92 -2.83
CA GLU A 201 -7.66 12.48 -3.42
C GLU A 201 -7.96 13.87 -2.87
N ASN A 202 -7.86 14.06 -1.55
CA ASN A 202 -8.08 15.36 -0.92
C ASN A 202 -7.07 16.40 -1.42
N THR A 203 -5.79 16.02 -1.54
CA THR A 203 -4.75 16.88 -2.11
C THR A 203 -5.06 17.26 -3.56
N ALA A 204 -5.49 16.30 -4.38
CA ALA A 204 -5.89 16.55 -5.76
C ALA A 204 -7.11 17.47 -5.85
N HIS A 205 -8.14 17.26 -5.01
CA HIS A 205 -9.31 18.14 -4.92
C HIS A 205 -8.94 19.57 -4.50
N LEU A 206 -8.03 19.74 -3.56
CA LEU A 206 -7.51 21.05 -3.16
C LEU A 206 -6.72 21.72 -4.28
N ALA A 207 -5.91 20.97 -5.04
CA ALA A 207 -5.19 21.50 -6.19
C ALA A 207 -6.15 21.93 -7.32
N MET A 208 -7.16 21.09 -7.63
CA MET A 208 -8.18 21.40 -8.63
C MET A 208 -9.01 22.61 -8.24
N SER A 209 -9.45 22.71 -6.99
CA SER A 209 -10.22 23.86 -6.50
C SER A 209 -9.40 25.15 -6.56
N ARG A 210 -8.12 25.13 -6.17
CA ARG A 210 -7.20 26.28 -6.32
C ARG A 210 -7.02 26.68 -7.78
N ALA A 211 -6.87 25.73 -8.69
CA ALA A 211 -6.72 26.00 -10.12
C ALA A 211 -8.01 26.51 -10.79
N SER A 212 -9.17 26.16 -10.23
CA SER A 212 -10.49 26.53 -10.75
C SER A 212 -10.98 27.90 -10.29
N ILE A 213 -10.29 28.57 -9.37
CA ILE A 213 -10.57 29.97 -9.04
C ILE A 213 -10.15 30.80 -10.27
N PRO A 214 -11.10 31.44 -10.98
CA PRO A 214 -10.72 32.34 -12.05
C PRO A 214 -9.86 33.43 -11.44
N ARG A 215 -8.60 33.51 -11.86
CA ARG A 215 -7.77 34.70 -11.59
C ARG A 215 -8.56 35.86 -12.17
N ASN A 216 -9.19 36.65 -11.30
CA ASN A 216 -9.83 37.91 -11.68
C ASN A 216 -8.72 38.84 -12.21
N ARG A 217 -8.37 38.66 -13.49
CA ARG A 217 -7.50 39.54 -14.28
C ARG A 217 -8.31 40.68 -14.91
N THR A 218 -9.55 40.87 -14.48
CA THR A 218 -10.43 41.94 -14.94
C THR A 218 -10.70 42.92 -13.82
N SER A 219 -9.65 43.61 -13.36
CA SER A 219 -9.82 45.03 -13.09
C SER A 219 -9.25 45.75 -14.31
N PRO A 220 -10.07 46.45 -15.12
CA PRO A 220 -9.58 47.19 -16.29
C PRO A 220 -8.68 48.37 -15.92
N VAL A 221 -8.54 48.66 -14.62
CA VAL A 221 -7.62 49.64 -14.07
C VAL A 221 -6.50 48.89 -13.37
N PRO A 222 -5.22 49.05 -13.77
CA PRO A 222 -4.10 48.57 -12.97
C PRO A 222 -4.24 49.19 -11.59
N ASP A 223 -4.38 48.37 -10.56
CA ASP A 223 -4.48 48.83 -9.19
C ASP A 223 -3.20 49.59 -8.83
N THR A 224 -3.29 50.92 -8.77
CA THR A 224 -2.15 51.83 -8.57
C THR A 224 -1.67 51.87 -7.12
N ARG A 225 -2.32 51.12 -6.22
CA ARG A 225 -1.95 51.06 -4.81
C ARG A 225 -0.66 50.28 -4.62
N THR A 226 0.19 50.75 -3.71
CA THR A 226 1.40 50.03 -3.29
C THR A 226 1.04 48.73 -2.58
N ASP A 227 1.94 47.75 -2.59
CA ASP A 227 1.68 46.47 -1.90
C ASP A 227 1.47 46.67 -0.39
N ALA A 228 2.09 47.70 0.20
CA ALA A 228 1.82 48.18 1.55
C ALA A 228 0.37 48.63 1.77
N GLN A 229 -0.18 49.42 0.84
CA GLN A 229 -1.58 49.87 0.89
C GLN A 229 -2.57 48.70 0.72
N ARG A 230 -2.22 47.69 -0.06
CA ARG A 230 -3.03 46.48 -0.22
C ARG A 230 -3.02 45.62 1.04
N LEU A 231 -1.85 45.47 1.67
CA LEU A 231 -1.70 44.77 2.93
C LEU A 231 -2.50 45.45 4.06
N ALA A 232 -2.40 46.78 4.18
CA ALA A 232 -3.18 47.55 5.16
C ALA A 232 -4.69 47.31 5.00
N GLN A 233 -5.19 47.29 3.76
CA GLN A 233 -6.61 47.00 3.50
C GLN A 233 -6.97 45.55 3.83
N ALA A 234 -6.10 44.58 3.55
CA ALA A 234 -6.35 43.18 3.88
C ALA A 234 -6.42 42.97 5.41
N LEU A 235 -5.55 43.64 6.18
CA LEU A 235 -5.58 43.62 7.63
C LEU A 235 -6.84 44.28 8.20
N ASP A 236 -7.29 45.40 7.61
CA ASP A 236 -8.54 46.08 7.98
C ASP A 236 -9.79 45.20 7.74
N ILE A 237 -9.85 44.52 6.58
CA ILE A 237 -10.93 43.58 6.25
C ILE A 237 -10.97 42.42 7.25
N VAL A 238 -9.81 41.87 7.63
CA VAL A 238 -9.71 40.78 8.60
C VAL A 238 -10.06 41.24 10.01
N GLY A 239 -9.72 42.48 10.38
CA GLY A 239 -10.15 43.12 11.62
C GLY A 239 -11.67 43.29 11.72
N GLY A 240 -12.36 43.39 10.58
CA GLY A 240 -13.82 43.46 10.49
C GLY A 240 -14.56 42.12 10.64
N CYS A 241 -13.86 41.00 10.86
CA CYS A 241 -14.50 39.71 11.05
C CYS A 241 -15.33 39.65 12.35
N ALA A 242 -16.57 39.17 12.26
CA ALA A 242 -17.49 39.07 13.40
C ALA A 242 -17.01 38.08 14.49
N ASP A 243 -16.18 37.10 14.12
CA ASP A 243 -15.51 36.21 15.06
C ASP A 243 -14.13 36.80 15.44
N GLY A 244 -14.04 37.30 16.67
CA GLY A 244 -12.82 37.93 17.17
C GLY A 244 -11.62 36.98 17.27
N THR A 245 -11.83 35.68 17.46
CA THR A 245 -10.71 34.72 17.54
C THR A 245 -10.15 34.46 16.15
N ALA A 246 -11.03 34.30 15.16
CA ALA A 246 -10.61 34.17 13.76
C ALA A 246 -9.93 35.45 13.25
N ALA A 247 -10.45 36.63 13.63
CA ALA A 247 -9.86 37.92 13.29
C ALA A 247 -8.41 38.04 13.80
N ILE A 248 -8.17 37.68 15.06
CA ILE A 248 -6.83 37.74 15.67
C ILE A 248 -5.86 36.79 14.97
N VAL A 249 -6.25 35.53 14.75
CA VAL A 249 -5.37 34.52 14.13
C VAL A 249 -5.04 34.87 12.68
N LEU A 250 -6.03 35.33 11.91
CA LEU A 250 -5.83 35.73 10.52
C LEU A 250 -4.98 37.01 10.41
N HIS A 251 -5.19 37.96 11.32
CA HIS A 251 -4.38 39.19 11.35
C HIS A 251 -2.91 38.87 11.67
N ASP A 252 -2.66 38.02 12.67
CA ASP A 252 -1.31 37.60 13.06
C ASP A 252 -0.60 36.86 11.91
N ALA A 253 -1.28 35.91 11.27
CA ALA A 253 -0.74 35.15 10.14
C ALA A 253 -0.40 36.05 8.94
N LEU A 254 -1.26 37.03 8.61
CA LEU A 254 -1.01 37.97 7.52
C LEU A 254 0.13 38.94 7.83
N SER A 255 0.20 39.43 9.07
CA SER A 255 1.28 40.32 9.50
C SER A 255 2.65 39.62 9.51
N THR A 256 2.69 38.36 9.95
CA THR A 256 3.91 37.54 9.95
C THR A 256 4.38 37.26 8.52
N ALA A 257 3.46 36.86 7.64
CA ALA A 257 3.79 36.61 6.23
C ALA A 257 4.26 37.89 5.51
N ALA A 258 3.69 39.05 5.85
CA ALA A 258 4.15 40.33 5.31
C ALA A 258 5.57 40.69 5.74
N ALA A 259 5.89 40.49 7.01
CA ALA A 259 7.24 40.71 7.54
C ALA A 259 8.28 39.77 6.89
N GLU A 260 7.94 38.49 6.69
CA GLU A 260 8.81 37.53 6.00
C GLU A 260 9.09 37.90 4.54
N LEU A 261 8.13 38.58 3.89
CA LEU A 261 8.23 39.02 2.49
C LEU A 261 8.80 40.44 2.35
N GLY A 262 9.14 41.11 3.46
CA GLY A 262 9.67 42.48 3.46
C GLY A 262 8.66 43.55 3.03
N LEU A 263 7.36 43.28 3.18
CA LEU A 263 6.28 44.20 2.87
C LEU A 263 5.94 45.03 4.13
N GLU A 264 6.79 46.01 4.43
CA GLU A 264 6.52 46.96 5.52
C GLU A 264 5.48 47.99 5.07
N PRO A 265 4.57 48.44 5.96
CA PRO A 265 3.70 49.56 5.65
C PRO A 265 4.54 50.80 5.37
N ASP A 266 4.24 51.51 4.26
CA ASP A 266 4.87 52.79 3.94
C ASP A 266 4.72 53.70 5.16
N SER A 267 5.83 53.93 5.87
CA SER A 267 5.88 54.86 6.98
C SER A 267 5.49 56.22 6.41
N ALA A 268 4.28 56.70 6.71
CA ALA A 268 3.87 58.03 6.33
C ALA A 268 4.86 59.03 6.95
N GLU A 269 5.68 59.65 6.11
CA GLU A 269 6.26 60.94 6.43
C GLU A 269 5.09 61.95 6.55
N GLN A 270 4.89 62.42 7.79
CA GLN A 270 4.06 63.55 8.26
C GLN A 270 2.56 63.29 8.54
#